data_AF-A0A4Q2YU91-F1
#
_entry.id   AF-A0A4Q2YU91-F1
#
_cell.length_a   1.000
_cell.length_b   1.000
_cell.length_c   1.000
_cell.angle_alpha   90.00
_cell.angle_beta   90.00
_cell.angle_gamma   90.00
#
_symmetry.space_group_name_H-M   'P 1'
#
loop_
_entity.id
_entity.type
_entity.pdbx_description
1 polymer ?
#
loop_
_entity_poly.entity_id
_entity_poly.type
_entity_poly.pdbx_seq_one_letter_code
_entity_poly.pdbx_strand_id
1 'polypeptide(L)'
;LLHGPVVLAADLGPADMPFDGPAPALVAADLLAGFAPVDAAAGRFRTTGIARPADLSFAPFYQQRDRRTAVYFKSFDDAGWAREQVAFAAEHARQQDLARRSVDVMNLGEMQPERDHGLTAKNSYAVTYRGRHGRDARTFGFFEYKAKVRPGPLILQATYWGEERNKLFDILIDGTKIATQALDGGHPGEFFEIDYPIPAELTRGKDAVTVRFQPANDTTRCGPVFGIRIFTPAPAQGTV
;
A
#
# COMPACT_ATOMS: atom_id res chain seq x y z
N LEU A 1 17.78 -19.07 -0.45
CA LEU A 1 18.30 -20.41 -0.07
C LEU A 1 19.04 -21.00 -1.26
N LEU A 2 20.17 -21.67 -1.04
CA LEU A 2 20.97 -22.26 -2.12
C LEU A 2 21.32 -23.72 -1.81
N HIS A 3 21.47 -24.52 -2.85
CA HIS A 3 22.11 -25.83 -2.80
C HIS A 3 23.26 -25.84 -3.80
N GLY A 4 24.50 -25.80 -3.29
CA GLY A 4 25.67 -25.47 -4.11
C GLY A 4 25.48 -24.07 -4.76
N PRO A 5 25.71 -23.92 -6.08
CA PRO A 5 25.49 -22.65 -6.77
C PRO A 5 24.02 -22.42 -7.20
N VAL A 6 23.12 -23.38 -6.95
CA VAL A 6 21.74 -23.34 -7.45
C VAL A 6 20.82 -22.66 -6.45
N VAL A 7 20.11 -21.63 -6.90
CA VAL A 7 19.05 -20.96 -6.12
C VAL A 7 17.84 -21.88 -6.01
N LEU A 8 17.38 -22.12 -4.79
CA LEU A 8 16.13 -22.82 -4.51
C LEU A 8 15.01 -21.81 -4.30
N ALA A 9 13.82 -22.14 -4.79
CA ALA A 9 12.60 -21.36 -4.60
C ALA A 9 11.46 -22.24 -4.07
N ALA A 10 10.60 -21.69 -3.22
CA ALA A 10 9.38 -22.37 -2.83
C ALA A 10 8.35 -22.30 -3.95
N ASP A 11 7.67 -23.42 -4.21
CA ASP A 11 6.51 -23.50 -5.08
C ASP A 11 5.26 -23.01 -4.33
N LEU A 12 4.64 -21.94 -4.80
CA LEU A 12 3.42 -21.34 -4.24
C LEU A 12 2.16 -21.64 -5.06
N GLY A 13 2.24 -22.52 -6.05
CA GLY A 13 1.12 -22.86 -6.92
C GLY A 13 1.30 -22.43 -8.39
N PRO A 14 0.32 -22.73 -9.24
CA PRO A 14 0.34 -22.34 -10.66
C PRO A 14 0.38 -20.81 -10.83
N ALA A 15 1.13 -20.32 -11.82
CA ALA A 15 1.25 -18.88 -12.06
C ALA A 15 -0.04 -18.21 -12.57
N ASP A 16 -0.93 -18.99 -13.19
CA ASP A 16 -2.21 -18.57 -13.76
C ASP A 16 -3.36 -18.48 -12.73
N MET A 17 -3.14 -18.95 -11.50
CA MET A 17 -4.10 -18.83 -10.40
C MET A 17 -3.82 -17.59 -9.53
N PRO A 18 -4.87 -16.89 -9.04
CA PRO A 18 -4.74 -15.89 -7.99
C PRO A 18 -4.06 -16.46 -6.76
N PHE A 19 -3.27 -15.64 -6.07
CA PHE A 19 -2.66 -16.00 -4.80
C PHE A 19 -3.24 -15.10 -3.72
N ASP A 20 -4.23 -15.63 -3.01
CA ASP A 20 -4.98 -14.90 -1.98
C ASP A 20 -4.49 -15.20 -0.55
N GLY A 21 -3.45 -16.03 -0.43
CA GLY A 21 -2.82 -16.37 0.85
C GLY A 21 -1.79 -15.33 1.31
N PRO A 22 -1.39 -15.33 2.58
CA PRO A 22 -0.31 -14.48 3.06
C PRO A 22 1.02 -14.91 2.42
N ALA A 23 1.92 -13.93 2.21
CA ALA A 23 3.28 -14.24 1.77
C ALA A 23 3.96 -15.16 2.81
N PRO A 24 4.66 -16.23 2.38
CA PRO A 24 5.26 -17.17 3.30
C PRO A 24 6.42 -16.56 4.09
N ALA A 25 6.58 -17.02 5.32
CA ALA A 25 7.71 -16.68 6.19
C ALA A 25 8.35 -17.95 6.75
N LEU A 26 9.63 -17.84 7.13
CA LEU A 26 10.37 -18.90 7.80
C LEU A 26 10.62 -18.51 9.26
N VAL A 27 10.39 -19.43 10.18
CA VAL A 27 10.37 -19.21 11.63
C VAL A 27 11.14 -20.35 12.30
N ALA A 28 12.35 -20.05 12.74
CA ALA A 28 13.17 -20.89 13.62
C ALA A 28 14.43 -20.13 14.02
N ALA A 29 15.04 -20.53 15.14
CA ALA A 29 16.38 -20.05 15.51
C ALA A 29 17.46 -20.52 14.50
N ASP A 30 17.34 -21.76 14.02
CA ASP A 30 18.13 -22.30 12.91
C ASP A 30 17.19 -22.72 11.77
N LEU A 31 17.12 -21.88 10.74
CA LEU A 31 16.26 -22.13 9.57
C LEU A 31 16.73 -23.33 8.76
N LEU A 32 18.03 -23.60 8.66
CA LEU A 32 18.55 -24.65 7.77
C LEU A 32 18.26 -26.04 8.34
N ALA A 33 18.24 -26.18 9.67
CA ALA A 33 17.87 -27.42 10.34
C ALA A 33 16.41 -27.86 10.04
N GLY A 34 15.54 -26.91 9.69
CA GLY A 34 14.15 -27.21 9.32
C GLY A 34 13.93 -27.65 7.88
N PHE A 35 14.98 -27.84 7.08
CA PHE A 35 14.88 -28.38 5.72
C PHE A 35 15.19 -29.88 5.69
N ALA A 36 14.25 -30.66 5.17
CA ALA A 36 14.43 -32.08 4.88
C ALA A 36 14.63 -32.28 3.37
N PRO A 37 15.63 -33.10 2.95
CA PRO A 37 15.77 -33.47 1.55
C PRO A 37 14.62 -34.36 1.12
N VAL A 38 14.03 -34.06 -0.04
CA VAL A 38 13.10 -34.95 -0.74
C VAL A 38 13.84 -35.70 -1.84
N ASP A 39 14.68 -34.98 -2.59
CA ASP A 39 15.67 -35.50 -3.53
C ASP A 39 16.81 -34.49 -3.63
N ALA A 40 17.84 -34.69 -2.80
CA ALA A 40 18.96 -33.76 -2.70
C ALA A 40 19.75 -33.64 -4.02
N ALA A 41 19.89 -34.73 -4.77
CA ALA A 41 20.61 -34.73 -6.04
C ALA A 41 19.90 -33.86 -7.10
N ALA A 42 18.57 -33.84 -7.09
CA ALA A 42 17.77 -32.94 -7.92
C ALA A 42 17.54 -31.54 -7.30
N GLY A 43 18.11 -31.25 -6.12
CA GLY A 43 17.92 -29.98 -5.42
C GLY A 43 16.50 -29.78 -4.86
N ARG A 44 15.80 -30.85 -4.50
CA ARG A 44 14.43 -30.82 -3.97
C ARG A 44 14.42 -31.00 -2.45
N PHE A 45 13.80 -30.06 -1.77
CA PHE A 45 13.71 -30.01 -0.31
C PHE A 45 12.29 -29.65 0.14
N ARG A 46 11.99 -29.91 1.40
CA ARG A 46 10.74 -29.47 2.05
C ARG A 46 11.07 -28.88 3.41
N THR A 47 10.36 -27.84 3.82
CA THR A 47 10.42 -27.39 5.21
C THR A 47 9.67 -28.36 6.12
N THR A 48 10.04 -28.40 7.39
CA THR A 48 9.35 -29.17 8.43
C THR A 48 9.12 -28.28 9.65
N GLY A 49 7.89 -27.81 9.85
CA GLY A 49 7.47 -27.02 11.02
C GLY A 49 7.98 -25.57 11.07
N ILE A 50 8.89 -25.18 10.17
CA ILE A 50 9.52 -23.85 10.16
C ILE A 50 8.86 -22.86 9.22
N ALA A 51 8.00 -23.29 8.29
CA ALA A 51 7.32 -22.36 7.39
C ALA A 51 5.93 -21.98 7.92
N ARG A 52 5.46 -20.79 7.53
CA ARG A 52 4.11 -20.29 7.79
C ARG A 52 3.50 -19.80 6.48
N PRO A 53 2.21 -20.05 6.20
CA PRO A 53 1.24 -20.72 7.09
C PRO A 53 1.37 -22.25 7.14
N ALA A 54 2.03 -22.87 6.17
CA ALA A 54 2.24 -24.30 6.10
C ALA A 54 3.62 -24.63 5.51
N ASP A 55 4.04 -25.89 5.64
CA ASP A 55 5.30 -26.36 5.06
C ASP A 55 5.34 -26.23 3.54
N LEU A 56 6.50 -25.80 3.04
CA LEU A 56 6.74 -25.45 1.65
C LEU A 56 7.66 -26.47 0.99
N SER A 57 7.42 -26.71 -0.29
CA SER A 57 8.29 -27.51 -1.15
C SER A 57 9.21 -26.60 -1.94
N PHE A 58 10.49 -26.94 -1.99
CA PHE A 58 11.54 -26.20 -2.67
C PHE A 58 12.13 -27.00 -3.82
N ALA A 59 12.38 -26.33 -4.94
CA ALA A 59 13.05 -26.87 -6.11
C ALA A 59 13.95 -25.80 -6.73
N PRO A 60 14.90 -26.16 -7.62
CA PRO A 60 15.70 -25.19 -8.34
C PRO A 60 14.84 -24.15 -9.06
N PHE A 61 15.13 -22.86 -8.85
CA PHE A 61 14.31 -21.76 -9.35
C PHE A 61 14.11 -21.82 -10.88
N TYR A 62 15.15 -22.20 -11.63
CA TYR A 62 15.10 -22.32 -13.08
C TYR A 62 14.11 -23.40 -13.59
N GLN A 63 13.67 -24.33 -12.74
CA GLN A 63 12.69 -25.37 -13.10
C GLN A 63 11.23 -24.92 -12.89
N GLN A 64 10.99 -23.74 -12.32
CA GLN A 64 9.65 -23.29 -11.89
C GLN A 64 9.06 -22.20 -12.81
N ARG A 65 9.16 -22.39 -14.13
CA ARG A 65 8.82 -21.38 -15.16
C ARG A 65 7.35 -20.92 -15.13
N ASP A 66 6.42 -21.83 -14.86
CA ASP A 66 4.97 -21.57 -14.87
C ASP A 66 4.36 -21.65 -13.47
N ARG A 67 5.18 -21.40 -12.45
CA ARG A 67 4.79 -21.48 -11.05
C ARG A 67 5.02 -20.15 -10.37
N ARG A 68 4.15 -19.80 -9.44
CA ARG A 68 4.37 -18.68 -8.54
C ARG A 68 5.42 -19.12 -7.53
N THR A 69 6.50 -18.37 -7.42
CA THR A 69 7.65 -18.77 -6.59
C THR A 69 8.07 -17.71 -5.61
N ALA A 70 8.49 -18.13 -4.42
CA ALA A 70 9.22 -17.29 -3.47
C ALA A 70 10.70 -17.70 -3.41
N VAL A 71 11.58 -16.74 -3.69
CA VAL A 71 13.06 -16.91 -3.59
C VAL A 71 13.58 -16.36 -2.26
N TYR A 72 12.99 -15.25 -1.81
CA TYR A 72 13.34 -14.56 -0.56
C TYR A 72 12.16 -14.64 0.40
N PHE A 73 12.47 -14.84 1.68
CA PHE A 73 11.50 -15.00 2.75
C PHE A 73 11.84 -14.04 3.87
N LYS A 74 10.81 -13.48 4.50
CA LYS A 74 11.00 -12.91 5.83
C LYS A 74 11.34 -14.04 6.79
N SER A 75 12.36 -13.82 7.62
CA SER A 75 12.81 -14.78 8.63
C SER A 75 12.61 -14.23 10.03
N PHE A 76 12.14 -15.06 10.94
CA PHE A 76 11.93 -14.71 12.34
C PHE A 76 12.42 -15.82 13.27
N ASP A 77 12.77 -15.46 14.50
CA ASP A 77 12.72 -16.39 15.63
C ASP A 77 11.26 -16.51 16.13
N ASP A 78 10.99 -17.43 17.05
CA ASP A 78 9.62 -17.64 17.54
C ASP A 78 9.02 -16.38 18.19
N ALA A 79 9.83 -15.64 18.95
CA ALA A 79 9.40 -14.40 19.59
C ALA A 79 9.12 -13.28 18.58
N GLY A 80 9.96 -13.15 17.55
CA GLY A 80 9.77 -12.22 16.43
C GLY A 80 8.56 -12.58 15.60
N TRP A 81 8.31 -13.87 15.37
CA TRP A 81 7.12 -14.33 14.65
C TRP A 81 5.85 -14.02 15.43
N ALA A 82 5.82 -14.22 16.74
CA ALA A 82 4.65 -13.87 17.55
C ALA A 82 4.31 -12.37 17.43
N ARG A 83 5.32 -11.49 17.41
CA ARG A 83 5.12 -10.05 17.20
C ARG A 83 4.67 -9.72 15.78
N GLU A 84 5.33 -10.29 14.77
CA GLU A 84 4.98 -10.06 13.35
C GLU A 84 3.58 -10.59 13.05
N GLN A 85 3.18 -11.74 13.59
CA GLN A 85 1.87 -12.32 13.38
C GLN A 85 0.76 -11.40 13.91
N VAL A 86 0.95 -10.82 15.10
CA VAL A 86 0.02 -9.84 15.66
C VAL A 86 0.00 -8.57 14.80
N ALA A 87 1.16 -8.06 14.39
CA ALA A 87 1.25 -6.88 13.54
C ALA A 87 0.61 -7.09 12.16
N PHE A 88 0.85 -8.24 11.53
CA PHE A 88 0.27 -8.62 10.24
C PHE A 88 -1.25 -8.79 10.33
N ALA A 89 -1.74 -9.49 11.36
CA ALA A 89 -3.17 -9.65 11.57
C ALA A 89 -3.87 -8.31 11.84
N ALA A 90 -3.24 -7.44 12.65
CA ALA A 90 -3.73 -6.08 12.91
C ALA A 90 -3.76 -5.23 11.64
N GLU A 91 -2.71 -5.24 10.83
CA GLU A 91 -2.66 -4.48 9.58
C GLU A 91 -3.67 -5.01 8.56
N HIS A 92 -3.80 -6.33 8.43
CA HIS A 92 -4.80 -6.93 7.55
C HIS A 92 -6.22 -6.57 7.99
N ALA A 93 -6.52 -6.65 9.29
CA ALA A 93 -7.81 -6.22 9.85
C ALA A 93 -8.06 -4.73 9.61
N ARG A 94 -7.03 -3.88 9.78
CA ARG A 94 -7.10 -2.44 9.48
C ARG A 94 -7.44 -2.18 8.01
N GLN A 95 -6.76 -2.88 7.09
CA GLN A 95 -7.00 -2.73 5.65
C GLN A 95 -8.40 -3.21 5.25
N GLN A 96 -8.87 -4.33 5.80
CA GLN A 96 -10.23 -4.83 5.57
C GLN A 96 -11.28 -3.86 6.09
N ASP A 97 -11.09 -3.31 7.29
CA ASP A 97 -12.00 -2.33 7.86
C ASP A 97 -12.02 -1.02 7.06
N LEU A 98 -10.86 -0.52 6.63
CA LEU A 98 -10.76 0.64 5.75
C LEU A 98 -11.43 0.40 4.39
N ALA A 99 -11.20 -0.76 3.77
CA ALA A 99 -11.85 -1.12 2.51
C ALA A 99 -13.38 -1.12 2.64
N ARG A 100 -13.90 -1.69 3.74
CA ARG A 100 -15.34 -1.71 4.03
C ARG A 100 -15.93 -0.31 4.25
N ARG A 101 -15.16 0.60 4.85
CA ARG A 101 -15.57 2.00 5.10
C ARG A 101 -15.28 2.95 3.94
N SER A 102 -14.59 2.48 2.90
CA SER A 102 -14.23 3.28 1.73
C SER A 102 -15.48 3.66 0.95
N VAL A 103 -15.53 4.92 0.56
CA VAL A 103 -16.57 5.53 -0.27
C VAL A 103 -16.06 5.68 -1.69
N ASP A 104 -14.80 6.11 -1.82
CA ASP A 104 -14.15 6.23 -3.12
C ASP A 104 -12.63 6.05 -2.97
N VAL A 105 -11.99 5.57 -4.03
CA VAL A 105 -10.54 5.35 -4.10
C VAL A 105 -10.02 5.87 -5.42
N MET A 106 -9.03 6.75 -5.35
CA MET A 106 -8.40 7.36 -6.52
C MET A 106 -6.94 6.91 -6.65
N ASN A 107 -6.64 6.23 -7.75
CA ASN A 107 -5.29 5.80 -8.12
C ASN A 107 -4.67 6.80 -9.08
N LEU A 108 -3.93 7.77 -8.54
CA LEU A 108 -3.23 8.79 -9.34
C LEU A 108 -2.09 8.18 -10.16
N GLY A 109 -1.89 8.70 -11.38
CA GLY A 109 -0.86 8.21 -12.30
C GLY A 109 -1.27 7.02 -13.17
N GLU A 110 -2.45 6.43 -12.93
CA GLU A 110 -3.04 5.39 -13.77
C GLU A 110 -4.09 5.97 -14.72
N MET A 111 -4.01 5.66 -16.02
CA MET A 111 -4.85 6.30 -17.03
C MET A 111 -6.36 6.07 -16.84
N GLN A 112 -6.77 4.86 -16.48
CA GLN A 112 -8.20 4.53 -16.38
C GLN A 112 -8.85 5.16 -15.13
N PRO A 113 -8.28 5.01 -13.92
CA PRO A 113 -8.79 5.71 -12.73
C PRO A 113 -8.85 7.23 -12.90
N GLU A 114 -7.83 7.86 -13.50
CA GLU A 114 -7.83 9.30 -13.76
C GLU A 114 -8.95 9.74 -14.71
N ARG A 115 -9.28 8.93 -15.72
CA ARG A 115 -10.41 9.19 -16.61
C ARG A 115 -11.75 9.00 -15.92
N ASP A 116 -11.91 7.92 -15.15
CA ASP A 116 -13.16 7.60 -14.47
C ASP A 116 -13.55 8.66 -13.43
N HIS A 117 -12.56 9.33 -12.83
CA HIS A 117 -12.77 10.44 -11.89
C HIS A 117 -12.71 11.82 -12.57
N GLY A 118 -12.62 11.88 -13.90
CA GLY A 118 -12.62 13.14 -14.65
C GLY A 118 -11.48 14.09 -14.26
N LEU A 119 -10.26 13.56 -14.08
CA LEU A 119 -9.13 14.33 -13.61
C LEU A 119 -8.79 15.49 -14.58
N THR A 120 -8.68 16.70 -14.04
CA THR A 120 -8.15 17.87 -14.73
C THR A 120 -6.91 18.39 -14.00
N ALA A 121 -5.95 18.93 -14.76
CA ALA A 121 -4.66 19.25 -14.20
C ALA A 121 -3.95 20.35 -14.99
N LYS A 122 -3.09 21.12 -14.31
CA LYS A 122 -2.18 22.11 -14.88
C LYS A 122 -0.80 21.93 -14.25
N ASN A 123 0.27 21.99 -15.03
CA ASN A 123 1.66 21.82 -14.56
C ASN A 123 1.83 20.63 -13.61
N SER A 124 1.20 19.49 -13.93
CA SER A 124 1.11 18.33 -13.03
C SER A 124 1.40 17.05 -13.80
N TYR A 125 2.17 16.17 -13.18
CA TYR A 125 2.79 15.03 -13.84
C TYR A 125 2.54 13.75 -13.05
N ALA A 126 2.20 12.69 -13.77
CA ALA A 126 2.20 11.34 -13.21
C ALA A 126 3.63 10.94 -12.84
N VAL A 127 3.79 10.26 -11.71
CA VAL A 127 5.06 9.73 -11.24
C VAL A 127 4.93 8.26 -10.89
N THR A 128 6.05 7.56 -10.91
CA THR A 128 6.15 6.21 -10.34
C THR A 128 7.37 6.17 -9.45
N TYR A 129 7.18 5.79 -8.20
CA TYR A 129 8.26 5.69 -7.23
C TYR A 129 8.10 4.43 -6.40
N ARG A 130 9.16 3.60 -6.35
CA ARG A 130 9.15 2.29 -5.65
C ARG A 130 7.94 1.41 -6.00
N GLY A 131 7.55 1.42 -7.27
CA GLY A 131 6.41 0.63 -7.77
C GLY A 131 5.02 1.19 -7.41
N ARG A 132 4.92 2.38 -6.80
CA ARG A 132 3.65 3.07 -6.58
C ARG A 132 3.48 4.22 -7.57
N HIS A 133 2.32 4.26 -8.21
CA HIS A 133 1.90 5.38 -9.05
C HIS A 133 1.44 6.54 -8.18
N GLY A 134 1.60 7.75 -8.70
CA GLY A 134 1.14 8.95 -8.04
C GLY A 134 1.12 10.13 -8.98
N ARG A 135 0.81 11.31 -8.44
CA ARG A 135 0.83 12.56 -9.19
C ARG A 135 1.37 13.70 -8.35
N ASP A 136 2.13 14.58 -8.98
CA ASP A 136 2.60 15.83 -8.38
C ASP A 136 2.06 17.03 -9.16
N ALA A 137 2.06 18.21 -8.53
CA ALA A 137 1.84 19.47 -9.23
C ALA A 137 2.98 20.45 -8.91
N ARG A 138 3.56 21.01 -9.97
CA ARG A 138 4.60 22.03 -9.87
C ARG A 138 3.97 23.38 -9.57
N THR A 139 4.81 24.37 -9.34
CA THR A 139 4.43 25.77 -9.12
C THR A 139 3.44 26.26 -10.19
N PHE A 140 2.43 27.03 -9.76
CA PHE A 140 1.29 27.47 -10.58
C PHE A 140 0.42 26.34 -11.18
N GLY A 141 0.59 25.11 -10.69
CA GLY A 141 -0.13 23.93 -11.10
C GLY A 141 -1.21 23.49 -10.13
N PHE A 142 -1.92 22.44 -10.53
CA PHE A 142 -2.87 21.70 -9.70
C PHE A 142 -3.19 20.37 -10.36
N PHE A 143 -3.80 19.48 -9.59
CA PHE A 143 -4.64 18.42 -10.12
C PHE A 143 -5.92 18.35 -9.30
N GLU A 144 -7.03 18.08 -9.96
CA GLU A 144 -8.33 17.91 -9.33
C GLU A 144 -9.14 16.83 -10.03
N TYR A 145 -10.04 16.20 -9.29
CA TYR A 145 -10.87 15.11 -9.79
C TYR A 145 -12.18 15.07 -9.01
N LYS A 146 -13.19 14.40 -9.58
CA LYS A 146 -14.47 14.15 -8.90
C LYS A 146 -14.33 12.92 -8.02
N ALA A 147 -14.67 13.06 -6.74
CA ALA A 147 -14.71 11.96 -5.80
C ALA A 147 -16.13 11.77 -5.28
N LYS A 148 -16.57 10.52 -5.19
CA LYS A 148 -17.87 10.17 -4.60
C LYS A 148 -17.86 10.46 -3.11
N VAL A 149 -18.99 10.91 -2.61
CA VAL A 149 -19.24 11.14 -1.19
C VAL A 149 -20.57 10.49 -0.80
N ARG A 150 -20.82 10.39 0.49
CA ARG A 150 -22.07 9.88 1.07
C ARG A 150 -22.45 10.71 2.30
N PRO A 151 -23.71 10.65 2.75
CA PRO A 151 -24.12 11.28 3.99
C PRO A 151 -23.29 10.81 5.19
N GLY A 152 -22.98 11.75 6.09
CA GLY A 152 -22.24 11.52 7.31
C GLY A 152 -20.83 12.13 7.30
N PRO A 153 -20.07 12.01 8.41
CA PRO A 153 -18.70 12.46 8.47
C PRO A 153 -17.82 11.63 7.52
N LEU A 154 -16.88 12.30 6.87
CA LEU A 154 -15.95 11.69 5.91
C LEU A 154 -14.53 12.17 6.18
N ILE A 155 -13.57 11.32 5.85
CA ILE A 155 -12.14 11.59 5.92
C ILE A 155 -11.56 11.38 4.53
N LEU A 156 -10.74 12.33 4.07
CA LEU A 156 -9.86 12.16 2.94
C LEU A 156 -8.50 11.71 3.46
N GLN A 157 -8.06 10.51 3.10
CA GLN A 157 -6.71 10.04 3.38
C GLN A 157 -5.86 10.19 2.13
N ALA A 158 -4.63 10.70 2.29
CA ALA A 158 -3.64 10.75 1.24
C ALA A 158 -2.35 10.05 1.67
N THR A 159 -1.71 9.35 0.73
CA THR A 159 -0.42 8.66 0.95
C THR A 159 0.74 9.45 0.34
N TYR A 160 1.82 9.60 1.11
CA TYR A 160 3.04 10.31 0.71
C TYR A 160 4.28 9.44 0.91
N TRP A 161 5.37 9.80 0.25
CA TRP A 161 6.70 9.24 0.54
C TRP A 161 7.40 10.10 1.59
N GLY A 162 7.90 9.46 2.64
CA GLY A 162 8.34 10.17 3.84
C GLY A 162 9.69 10.87 3.77
N GLU A 163 10.43 10.71 2.67
CA GLU A 163 11.62 11.52 2.38
C GLU A 163 11.35 12.68 1.42
N GLU A 164 10.09 12.93 1.06
CA GLU A 164 9.74 14.13 0.30
C GLU A 164 10.02 15.38 1.12
N ARG A 165 10.76 16.32 0.53
CA ARG A 165 11.15 17.59 1.15
C ARG A 165 10.68 18.78 0.36
N ASN A 166 10.59 19.93 1.04
CA ASN A 166 10.29 21.23 0.46
C ASN A 166 8.98 21.25 -0.34
N LYS A 167 7.96 20.52 0.15
CA LYS A 167 6.60 20.56 -0.40
C LYS A 167 5.71 21.31 0.56
N LEU A 168 4.88 22.19 0.02
CA LEU A 168 3.86 22.90 0.77
C LEU A 168 2.68 23.11 -0.17
N PHE A 169 1.52 22.55 0.19
CA PHE A 169 0.37 22.53 -0.70
C PHE A 169 -0.95 22.53 0.05
N ASP A 170 -1.96 23.09 -0.58
CA ASP A 170 -3.32 23.12 -0.09
C ASP A 170 -4.14 21.97 -0.67
N ILE A 171 -5.03 21.44 0.17
CA ILE A 171 -6.04 20.44 -0.19
C ILE A 171 -7.40 21.11 -0.07
N LEU A 172 -8.17 21.07 -1.15
CA LEU A 172 -9.45 21.74 -1.26
C LEU A 172 -10.56 20.76 -1.65
N ILE A 173 -11.76 20.98 -1.11
CA ILE A 173 -13.00 20.31 -1.49
C ILE A 173 -13.95 21.38 -2.04
N ASP A 174 -14.35 21.24 -3.30
CA ASP A 174 -15.17 22.22 -4.04
C ASP A 174 -14.65 23.67 -3.87
N GLY A 175 -13.33 23.83 -3.95
CA GLY A 175 -12.65 25.13 -3.84
C GLY A 175 -12.52 25.67 -2.41
N THR A 176 -13.07 24.99 -1.39
CA THR A 176 -12.86 25.34 0.01
C THR A 176 -11.66 24.57 0.56
N LYS A 177 -10.67 25.29 1.09
CA LYS A 177 -9.49 24.67 1.69
C LYS A 177 -9.85 23.93 2.98
N ILE A 178 -9.45 22.66 3.06
CA ILE A 178 -9.62 21.82 4.25
C ILE A 178 -8.29 21.59 5.00
N ALA A 179 -7.16 21.70 4.30
CA ALA A 179 -5.83 21.50 4.91
C ALA A 179 -4.73 22.19 4.10
N THR A 180 -3.62 22.47 4.78
CA THR A 180 -2.32 22.78 4.18
C THR A 180 -1.33 21.72 4.66
N GLN A 181 -0.68 21.03 3.72
CA GLN A 181 0.29 19.95 4.01
C GLN A 181 1.71 20.40 3.70
N ALA A 182 2.63 20.13 4.63
CA ALA A 182 4.07 20.28 4.44
C ALA A 182 4.75 18.90 4.43
N LEU A 183 5.67 18.65 3.50
CA LEU A 183 6.53 17.47 3.52
C LEU A 183 7.99 17.92 3.66
N ASP A 184 8.63 17.52 4.74
CA ASP A 184 9.97 17.96 5.18
C ASP A 184 10.98 16.82 5.36
N GLY A 185 10.58 15.59 5.05
CA GLY A 185 11.43 14.41 5.15
C GLY A 185 11.41 13.73 6.53
N GLY A 186 10.33 13.89 7.30
CA GLY A 186 10.19 13.34 8.66
C GLY A 186 9.95 11.83 8.79
N HIS A 187 9.74 11.10 7.68
CA HIS A 187 9.36 9.68 7.68
C HIS A 187 10.28 8.83 6.77
N PRO A 188 11.58 8.70 7.10
CA PRO A 188 12.56 8.10 6.18
C PRO A 188 12.25 6.63 5.85
N GLY A 189 12.36 6.28 4.57
CA GLY A 189 12.23 4.90 4.10
C GLY A 189 10.82 4.33 4.04
N GLU A 190 9.77 5.10 4.35
CA GLU A 190 8.39 4.59 4.35
C GLU A 190 7.40 5.46 3.55
N PHE A 191 6.34 4.80 3.07
CA PHE A 191 5.12 5.50 2.69
C PHE A 191 4.26 5.66 3.93
N PHE A 192 3.70 6.85 4.13
CA PHE A 192 2.86 7.15 5.27
C PHE A 192 1.55 7.80 4.82
N GLU A 193 0.51 7.64 5.63
CA GLU A 193 -0.85 8.12 5.37
C GLU A 193 -1.14 9.31 6.28
N ILE A 194 -1.81 10.34 5.75
CA ILE A 194 -2.36 11.44 6.55
C ILE A 194 -3.86 11.54 6.27
N ASP A 195 -4.62 11.66 7.35
CA ASP A 195 -6.07 11.78 7.35
C ASP A 195 -6.48 13.26 7.50
N TYR A 196 -7.33 13.73 6.59
CA TYR A 196 -7.89 15.08 6.59
C TYR A 196 -9.42 14.98 6.77
N PRO A 197 -9.97 15.37 7.92
CA PRO A 197 -11.41 15.44 8.11
C PRO A 197 -12.05 16.37 7.07
N ILE A 198 -13.09 15.89 6.40
CA ILE A 198 -13.87 16.70 5.46
C ILE A 198 -15.00 17.37 6.26
N PRO A 199 -15.07 18.72 6.32
CA PRO A 199 -16.18 19.39 6.98
C PRO A 199 -17.52 18.97 6.39
N ALA A 200 -18.47 18.61 7.26
CA ALA A 200 -19.72 17.96 6.84
C ALA A 200 -20.59 18.86 5.95
N GLU A 201 -20.47 20.18 6.07
CA GLU A 201 -21.14 21.14 5.19
C GLU A 201 -20.68 21.04 3.73
N LEU A 202 -19.46 20.57 3.46
CA LEU A 202 -18.93 20.48 2.10
C LEU A 202 -19.50 19.28 1.33
N THR A 203 -20.01 18.26 2.01
CA THR A 203 -20.51 17.00 1.42
C THR A 203 -22.02 16.79 1.62
N ARG A 204 -22.68 17.61 2.45
CA ARG A 204 -24.10 17.47 2.76
C ARG A 204 -24.99 17.54 1.51
N GLY A 205 -25.76 16.49 1.29
CA GLY A 205 -26.72 16.40 0.17
C GLY A 205 -26.06 16.25 -1.21
N LYS A 206 -24.77 15.94 -1.26
CA LYS A 206 -24.02 15.68 -2.50
C LYS A 206 -23.72 14.20 -2.63
N ASP A 207 -23.62 13.74 -3.87
CA ASP A 207 -23.13 12.39 -4.20
C ASP A 207 -21.66 12.40 -4.67
N ALA A 208 -21.15 13.57 -5.06
CA ALA A 208 -19.76 13.78 -5.44
C ALA A 208 -19.29 15.20 -5.11
N VAL A 209 -17.98 15.36 -4.90
CA VAL A 209 -17.28 16.64 -4.70
C VAL A 209 -16.04 16.69 -5.58
N THR A 210 -15.50 17.88 -5.78
CA THR A 210 -14.22 18.10 -6.46
C THR A 210 -13.12 18.13 -5.43
N VAL A 211 -12.21 17.16 -5.48
CA VAL A 211 -10.99 17.17 -4.66
C VAL A 211 -9.90 17.83 -5.47
N ARG A 212 -9.20 18.81 -4.89
CA ARG A 212 -8.12 19.54 -5.55
C ARG A 212 -6.89 19.64 -4.67
N PHE A 213 -5.74 19.45 -5.29
CA PHE A 213 -4.43 19.63 -4.70
C PHE A 213 -3.67 20.70 -5.50
N GLN A 214 -3.10 21.68 -4.80
CA GLN A 214 -2.35 22.76 -5.44
C GLN A 214 -1.22 23.27 -4.53
N PRO A 215 -0.10 23.78 -5.07
CA PRO A 215 0.89 24.49 -4.26
C PRO A 215 0.25 25.57 -3.40
N ALA A 216 0.70 25.72 -2.16
CA ALA A 216 0.12 26.69 -1.22
C ALA A 216 0.45 28.14 -1.60
N ASN A 217 1.48 28.32 -2.42
CA ASN A 217 1.91 29.60 -2.96
C ASN A 217 2.76 29.41 -4.23
N ASP A 218 3.19 30.53 -4.79
CA ASP A 218 3.91 30.62 -6.06
C ASP A 218 5.40 30.25 -5.98
N THR A 219 5.87 29.74 -4.84
CA THR A 219 7.27 29.30 -4.65
C THR A 219 7.38 27.82 -4.28
N THR A 220 6.25 27.13 -4.11
CA THR A 220 6.20 25.76 -3.59
C THR A 220 5.65 24.78 -4.63
N ARG A 221 5.59 23.50 -4.25
CA ARG A 221 5.10 22.39 -5.07
C ARG A 221 4.22 21.46 -4.24
N CYS A 222 3.32 20.76 -4.90
CA CYS A 222 2.42 19.78 -4.33
C CYS A 222 2.86 18.35 -4.65
N GLY A 223 2.73 17.47 -3.66
CA GLY A 223 2.98 16.04 -3.82
C GLY A 223 4.46 15.69 -3.98
N PRO A 224 4.78 14.45 -4.41
CA PRO A 224 3.83 13.52 -5.02
C PRO A 224 2.82 12.91 -4.04
N VAL A 225 1.61 12.64 -4.52
CA VAL A 225 0.54 11.92 -3.81
C VAL A 225 0.38 10.56 -4.45
N PHE A 226 0.53 9.49 -3.67
CA PHE A 226 0.64 8.10 -4.14
C PHE A 226 -0.62 7.25 -3.93
N GLY A 227 -1.63 7.80 -3.26
CA GLY A 227 -2.88 7.12 -3.00
C GLY A 227 -3.85 8.09 -2.36
N ILE A 228 -5.12 8.02 -2.77
CA ILE A 228 -6.18 8.81 -2.13
C ILE A 228 -7.39 7.92 -1.91
N ARG A 229 -8.00 8.08 -0.73
CA ARG A 229 -9.23 7.40 -0.35
C ARG A 229 -10.14 8.36 0.41
N ILE A 230 -11.43 8.32 0.11
CA ILE A 230 -12.47 8.90 0.96
C ILE A 230 -13.15 7.76 1.70
N PHE A 231 -13.30 7.87 3.02
CA PHE A 231 -13.90 6.84 3.84
C PHE A 231 -14.64 7.43 5.04
N THR A 232 -15.59 6.67 5.60
CA THR A 232 -16.30 7.07 6.83
C THR A 232 -15.43 6.78 8.06
N PRO A 233 -15.40 7.63 9.10
CA PRO A 233 -14.73 7.33 10.36
C PRO A 233 -15.18 5.98 10.95
N ALA A 234 -14.33 5.36 11.77
CA ALA A 234 -14.76 4.21 12.55
C ALA A 234 -15.92 4.64 13.49
N PRO A 235 -16.93 3.80 13.71
CA PRO A 235 -17.93 4.08 14.73
C PRO A 235 -17.22 4.29 16.06
N ALA A 236 -17.62 5.33 16.82
CA ALA A 236 -17.10 5.55 18.15
C ALA A 236 -17.29 4.26 18.96
N GLN A 237 -16.19 3.70 19.48
CA GLN A 237 -16.29 2.60 20.44
C GLN A 237 -17.00 3.17 21.66
N GLY A 238 -18.26 2.81 21.84
CA GLY A 238 -19.03 3.24 23.00
C GLY A 238 -18.28 2.82 24.26
N THR A 239 -17.89 3.79 25.07
CA THR A 239 -17.50 3.56 26.45
C THR A 239 -18.69 2.90 27.14
N VAL A 240 -18.55 1.63 27.49
CA VAL A 240 -19.44 0.93 28.42
C VAL A 240 -19.00 1.27 29.83
#